data_AF-A0A4V3SWV1-F1
#
_entry.id   AF-A0A4V3SWV1-F1
#
_cell.length_a   1.000
_cell.length_b   1.000
_cell.length_c   1.000
_cell.angle_alpha   90.00
_cell.angle_beta   90.00
_cell.angle_gamma   90.00
#
_symmetry.space_group_name_H-M   'P 1'
#
loop_
_entity.id
_entity.type
_entity.pdbx_description
1 polymer ?
#
loop_
_entity_poly.entity_id
_entity_poly.type
_entity_poly.pdbx_seq_one_letter_code
_entity_poly.pdbx_strand_id
1 'polypeptide(L)'
;MCLFRYEDDPEPEERVPAGLLYVPVRPGSGAGAVIRLFRTPLGARTAVGFTSTGRLAATLGEGQGWIRLSESVLRELCVPLGASLITVDPTLSAAAAAPAAAAAPLQPGRLPVQAV
;
A
#
# COMPACT_ATOMS: atom_id res chain seq x y z
N MET A 1 38.65 -28.00 -27.37
CA MET A 1 37.27 -27.47 -27.36
C MET A 1 37.08 -26.73 -26.04
N CYS A 2 37.40 -25.44 -26.00
CA CYS A 2 37.15 -24.59 -24.84
C CYS A 2 35.70 -24.11 -24.92
N LEU A 3 34.83 -24.60 -24.03
CA LEU A 3 33.49 -24.03 -23.85
C LEU A 3 33.61 -22.93 -22.80
N PHE A 4 33.69 -21.68 -23.27
CA PHE A 4 33.47 -20.52 -22.42
C PHE A 4 32.06 -20.60 -21.86
N ARG A 5 31.91 -20.79 -20.53
CA ARG A 5 30.66 -20.50 -19.84
C ARG A 5 30.50 -18.98 -19.90
N TYR A 6 29.69 -18.51 -20.82
CA TYR A 6 29.09 -17.18 -20.71
C TYR A 6 28.29 -17.23 -19.40
N GLU A 7 28.77 -16.53 -18.38
CA GLU A 7 27.91 -16.16 -17.26
C GLU A 7 26.80 -15.33 -17.88
N ASP A 8 25.57 -15.82 -17.72
CA ASP A 8 24.35 -15.19 -18.21
C ASP A 8 24.28 -13.80 -17.57
N ASP A 9 24.77 -12.79 -18.30
CA ASP A 9 24.64 -11.39 -17.91
C ASP A 9 23.16 -11.07 -18.02
N PRO A 10 22.44 -10.82 -16.90
CA PRO A 10 21.01 -10.59 -16.97
C PRO A 10 20.76 -9.34 -17.82
N GLU A 11 20.01 -9.50 -18.91
CA GLU A 11 19.70 -8.39 -19.81
C GLU A 11 19.11 -7.23 -18.97
N PRO A 12 19.50 -5.96 -19.22
CA PRO A 12 19.14 -4.81 -18.37
C PRO A 12 17.63 -4.55 -18.24
N GLU A 13 16.81 -5.27 -18.99
CA GLU A 13 15.36 -5.29 -18.94
C GLU A 13 14.76 -6.33 -17.97
N GLU A 14 15.59 -7.25 -17.47
CA GLU A 14 15.24 -8.14 -16.36
C GLU A 14 15.24 -7.33 -15.07
N ARG A 15 14.07 -6.74 -14.79
CA ARG A 15 13.84 -5.89 -13.63
C ARG A 15 13.97 -6.73 -12.36
N VAL A 16 15.20 -6.82 -11.85
CA VAL A 16 15.50 -7.55 -10.62
C VAL A 16 14.60 -6.99 -9.52
N PRO A 17 13.70 -7.80 -8.94
CA PRO A 17 12.80 -7.32 -7.91
C PRO A 17 13.65 -6.75 -6.77
N ALA A 18 13.22 -5.62 -6.19
CA ALA A 18 13.96 -4.86 -5.18
C ALA A 18 14.23 -5.61 -3.84
N GLY A 19 14.11 -6.93 -3.81
CA GLY A 19 14.11 -7.76 -2.62
C GLY A 19 12.72 -7.85 -1.97
N LEU A 20 12.68 -8.37 -0.75
CA LEU A 20 11.48 -8.36 0.08
C LEU A 20 11.24 -6.95 0.63
N LEU A 21 10.05 -6.41 0.40
CA LEU A 21 9.59 -5.13 0.93
C LEU A 21 8.75 -5.34 2.20
N TYR A 22 8.87 -4.41 3.13
CA TYR A 22 7.96 -4.27 4.26
C TYR A 22 6.68 -3.59 3.78
N VAL A 23 5.59 -4.34 3.69
CA VAL A 23 4.29 -3.90 3.16
C VAL A 23 3.34 -3.60 4.32
N PRO A 24 2.75 -2.40 4.39
CA PRO A 24 1.84 -2.03 5.47
C PRO A 24 0.51 -2.79 5.35
N VAL A 25 0.08 -3.36 6.47
CA VAL A 25 -1.19 -4.10 6.57
C VAL A 25 -2.05 -3.58 7.71
N ARG A 26 -3.34 -3.82 7.63
CA ARG A 26 -4.25 -3.73 8.78
C ARG A 26 -4.75 -5.12 9.15
N PRO A 27 -5.13 -5.36 10.42
CA PRO A 27 -5.83 -6.60 10.78
C PRO A 27 -7.08 -6.76 9.92
N GLY A 28 -7.24 -7.96 9.36
CA GLY A 28 -8.42 -8.39 8.63
C GLY A 28 -9.41 -9.14 9.52
N SER A 29 -10.42 -9.74 8.90
CA SER A 29 -11.32 -10.64 9.62
C SER A 29 -10.59 -11.92 10.03
N GLY A 30 -10.77 -12.35 11.29
CA GLY A 30 -10.06 -13.51 11.84
C GLY A 30 -8.54 -13.30 11.92
N ALA A 31 -7.76 -14.29 11.49
CA ALA A 31 -6.30 -14.25 11.46
C ALA A 31 -5.71 -13.61 10.18
N GLY A 32 -6.55 -13.00 9.33
CA GLY A 32 -6.12 -12.42 8.07
C GLY A 32 -5.43 -11.06 8.23
N ALA A 33 -4.56 -10.71 7.27
CA ALA A 33 -4.00 -9.37 7.11
C ALA A 33 -4.46 -8.77 5.78
N VAL A 34 -4.75 -7.47 5.78
CA VAL A 34 -5.22 -6.74 4.59
C VAL A 34 -4.19 -5.70 4.21
N ILE A 35 -3.66 -5.78 2.98
CA ILE A 35 -2.71 -4.80 2.44
C ILE A 35 -3.38 -3.42 2.38
N ARG A 36 -2.68 -2.40 2.88
CA ARG A 36 -3.14 -1.00 2.79
C ARG A 36 -2.73 -0.43 1.43
N LEU A 37 -3.72 -0.07 0.61
CA LEU A 37 -3.52 0.70 -0.61
C LEU A 37 -3.55 2.20 -0.30
N PHE A 38 -2.74 2.96 -1.03
CA PHE A 38 -2.59 4.40 -0.92
C PHE A 38 -2.98 5.08 -2.23
N ARG A 39 -2.90 6.40 -2.25
CA ARG A 39 -3.11 7.21 -3.45
C ARG A 39 -1.89 8.06 -3.74
N THR A 40 -1.56 8.20 -5.02
CA THR A 40 -0.59 9.18 -5.49
C THR A 40 -1.19 10.60 -5.41
N PRO A 41 -0.38 11.67 -5.52
CA PRO A 41 -0.89 13.04 -5.60
C PRO A 41 -1.89 13.27 -6.74
N LEU A 42 -1.75 12.49 -7.83
CA LEU A 42 -2.67 12.48 -8.98
C LEU A 42 -3.94 11.65 -8.73
N GLY A 43 -4.12 11.09 -7.54
CA GLY A 43 -5.32 10.33 -7.13
C GLY A 43 -5.33 8.85 -7.51
N ALA A 44 -4.33 8.38 -8.27
CA ALA A 44 -4.20 6.98 -8.68
C ALA A 44 -3.92 6.07 -7.48
N ARG A 45 -4.51 4.87 -7.46
CA ARG A 45 -4.23 3.88 -6.40
C ARG A 45 -2.83 3.30 -6.57
N THR A 46 -2.11 3.16 -5.47
CA THR A 46 -0.76 2.61 -5.44
C THR A 46 -0.58 1.70 -4.22
N ALA A 47 0.14 0.61 -4.38
CA ALA A 47 0.65 -0.17 -3.25
C ALA A 47 1.96 0.47 -2.76
N VAL A 48 2.21 0.41 -1.46
CA VAL A 48 3.44 0.97 -0.87
C VAL A 48 4.27 -0.16 -0.28
N GLY A 49 5.57 -0.15 -0.56
CA GLY A 49 6.53 -1.01 0.11
C GLY A 49 7.67 -0.20 0.69
N PHE A 50 8.25 -0.67 1.79
CA PHE A 50 9.41 -0.03 2.41
C PHE A 50 10.60 -0.96 2.38
N THR A 51 11.81 -0.41 2.24
CA THR A 51 13.05 -1.20 2.30
C THR A 51 13.50 -1.47 3.74
N SER A 52 12.96 -0.73 4.72
CA SER A 52 13.22 -0.94 6.14
C SER A 52 12.01 -0.63 7.01
N THR A 53 11.92 -1.29 8.17
CA THR A 53 10.91 -1.00 9.19
C THR A 53 11.02 0.42 9.75
N GLY A 54 12.24 0.98 9.82
CA GLY A 54 12.47 2.36 10.25
C GLY A 54 11.84 3.39 9.31
N ARG A 55 11.96 3.19 7.99
CA ARG A 55 11.28 4.06 7.00
C ARG A 55 9.76 3.91 7.08
N LEU A 56 9.27 2.69 7.26
CA LEU A 56 7.84 2.44 7.45
C LEU A 56 7.31 3.18 8.69
N ALA A 57 7.99 3.06 9.83
CA ALA A 57 7.60 3.72 11.07
C ALA A 57 7.70 5.25 10.97
N ALA A 58 8.72 5.77 10.30
CA ALA A 58 8.85 7.21 10.06
C ALA A 58 7.70 7.77 9.21
N THR A 59 7.22 7.00 8.23
CA THR A 59 6.15 7.44 7.31
C THR A 59 4.74 7.19 7.85
N LEU A 60 4.50 6.07 8.54
CA LEU A 60 3.15 5.62 8.95
C LEU A 60 2.94 5.55 10.47
N GLY A 61 3.98 5.79 11.27
CA GLY A 61 3.98 5.67 12.72
C GLY A 61 4.39 4.27 13.21
N GLU A 62 4.94 4.21 14.42
CA GLU A 62 5.50 2.98 15.02
C GLU A 62 4.46 1.85 15.24
N GLY A 63 3.18 2.19 15.39
CA GLY A 63 2.10 1.22 15.58
C GLY A 63 1.62 0.54 14.30
N GLN A 64 2.21 0.86 13.15
CA GLN A 64 1.77 0.34 11.86
C GLN A 64 2.24 -1.12 11.65
N GLY A 65 1.29 -2.05 11.56
CA GLY A 65 1.56 -3.45 11.21
C GLY A 65 2.09 -3.63 9.78
N TRP A 66 2.92 -4.65 9.58
CA TRP A 66 3.55 -4.95 8.29
C TRP A 66 3.75 -6.45 8.06
N ILE A 67 3.88 -6.83 6.79
CA ILE A 67 4.34 -8.16 6.34
C ILE A 67 5.50 -7.99 5.36
N ARG A 68 6.22 -9.08 5.05
CA ARG A 68 7.24 -9.08 4.00
C ARG A 68 6.71 -9.73 2.75
N LEU A 69 6.75 -9.02 1.63
CA LEU A 69 6.39 -9.54 0.31
C LEU A 69 7.44 -9.12 -0.72
N SER A 70 7.67 -9.96 -1.73
CA SER A 70 8.41 -9.50 -2.89
C SER A 70 7.57 -8.47 -3.64
N GLU A 71 8.25 -7.58 -4.38
CA GLU A 71 7.56 -6.63 -5.25
C GLU A 71 6.62 -7.32 -6.24
N SER A 72 7.06 -8.45 -6.84
CA SER A 72 6.26 -9.21 -7.81
C SER A 72 4.97 -9.75 -7.18
N VAL A 73 5.05 -10.36 -5.98
CA VAL A 73 3.85 -10.86 -5.29
C VAL A 73 2.94 -9.71 -4.88
N LEU A 74 3.50 -8.60 -4.38
CA LEU A 74 2.71 -7.42 -4.05
C LEU A 74 1.95 -6.90 -5.28
N ARG A 75 2.62 -6.87 -6.44
CA ARG A 75 2.02 -6.43 -7.70
C ARG A 75 0.87 -7.33 -8.10
N GLU A 76 1.09 -8.64 -8.16
CA GLU A 76 0.06 -9.64 -8.51
C GLU A 76 -1.20 -9.51 -7.63
N LEU A 77 -1.02 -9.28 -6.32
CA LEU A 77 -2.12 -9.10 -5.39
C LEU A 77 -2.89 -7.78 -5.60
N CYS A 78 -2.22 -6.73 -6.08
CA CYS A 78 -2.77 -5.36 -6.14
C CYS A 78 -3.31 -4.97 -7.52
N VAL A 79 -2.80 -5.56 -8.60
CA VAL A 79 -3.30 -5.38 -9.98
C VAL A 79 -4.82 -5.56 -10.10
N PRO A 80 -5.44 -6.65 -9.62
CA PRO A 80 -6.90 -6.82 -9.73
C PRO A 80 -7.71 -5.78 -8.93
N LEU A 81 -7.06 -5.07 -8.00
CA LEU A 81 -7.67 -4.02 -7.18
C LEU A 81 -7.50 -2.61 -7.80
N GLY A 82 -6.91 -2.53 -8.99
CA GLY A 82 -6.61 -1.29 -9.72
C GLY A 82 -5.37 -0.55 -9.19
N ALA A 83 -4.49 -1.23 -8.46
CA ALA A 83 -3.23 -0.68 -7.96
C ALA A 83 -2.04 -1.39 -8.62
N SER A 84 -1.78 -1.07 -9.89
CA SER A 84 -0.65 -1.61 -10.67
C SER A 84 0.68 -0.93 -10.36
N LEU A 85 0.65 0.27 -9.78
CA LEU A 85 1.84 0.99 -9.34
C LEU A 85 2.25 0.53 -7.94
N ILE A 86 3.56 0.31 -7.76
CA ILE A 86 4.19 0.12 -6.46
C ILE A 86 5.11 1.32 -6.20
N THR A 87 4.92 1.98 -5.07
CA THR A 87 5.78 3.05 -4.60
C THR A 87 6.67 2.54 -3.47
N VAL A 88 7.99 2.62 -3.66
CA VAL A 88 8.98 2.18 -2.67
C VAL A 88 9.46 3.38 -1.86
N ASP A 89 9.48 3.24 -0.53
CA ASP A 89 9.91 4.26 0.43
C ASP A 89 9.36 5.68 0.14
N PRO A 90 8.02 5.85 0.08
CA PRO A 90 7.45 7.16 -0.17
C PRO A 90 7.80 8.14 0.95
N THR A 91 8.18 9.35 0.55
CA THR A 91 8.20 10.52 1.42
C THR A 91 6.79 11.12 1.42
N LEU A 92 6.12 11.10 2.58
CA LEU A 92 4.82 11.73 2.71
C LEU A 92 5.02 13.25 2.71
N SER A 93 4.76 13.90 1.58
CA SER A 93 4.87 15.37 1.46
C SER A 93 3.71 16.13 2.13
N ALA A 94 2.70 15.43 2.64
CA ALA A 94 1.54 16.05 3.30
C ALA A 94 1.51 15.66 4.78
N ALA A 95 1.33 16.64 5.66
CA ALA A 95 1.16 16.41 7.08
C ALA A 95 0.02 15.40 7.32
N ALA A 96 0.25 14.44 8.23
CA ALA A 96 -0.72 13.38 8.54
C ALA A 96 -2.10 13.99 8.80
N ALA A 97 -3.10 13.61 8.00
CA ALA A 97 -4.47 14.01 8.23
C ALA A 97 -4.87 13.50 9.62
N ALA A 98 -5.22 14.42 10.53
CA ALA A 98 -5.74 14.07 11.85
C ALA A 98 -6.90 13.07 11.68
N PRO A 99 -7.03 12.07 12.56
CA PRO A 99 -8.10 11.08 12.44
C PRO A 99 -9.43 11.82 12.40
N ALA A 100 -10.18 11.62 11.32
CA ALA A 100 -11.52 12.15 11.20
C ALA A 100 -12.34 11.51 12.33
N ALA A 101 -12.65 12.29 13.37
CA ALA A 101 -13.59 11.89 14.39
C ALA A 101 -14.86 11.42 13.67
N ALA A 102 -15.29 10.19 13.97
CA ALA A 102 -16.42 9.54 13.35
C ALA A 102 -17.61 10.52 13.35
N ALA A 103 -17.95 11.05 12.18
CA ALA A 103 -19.10 11.90 12.03
C ALA A 103 -20.33 11.07 12.44
N ALA A 104 -20.97 11.48 13.54
CA ALA A 104 -22.22 10.88 13.99
C ALA A 104 -23.24 10.90 12.83
N PRO A 105 -24.03 9.84 12.62
CA PRO A 105 -25.00 9.81 11.55
C PRO A 105 -25.99 10.97 11.71
N LEU A 106 -26.05 11.83 10.70
CA LEU A 106 -27.06 12.87 10.57
C LEU A 106 -28.41 12.18 10.38
N GLN A 107 -29.24 12.16 11.43
CA GLN A 107 -30.58 11.64 11.36
C GLN A 107 -31.46 12.65 10.59
N PRO A 108 -32.02 12.30 9.42
CA PRO A 108 -32.86 13.23 8.67
C PRO A 108 -34.14 13.54 9.48
N GLY A 109 -34.39 14.83 9.67
CA GLY A 109 -35.49 15.37 10.44
C GLY A 109 -36.85 14.95 9.88
N ARG A 110 -37.73 14.51 10.77
CA ARG A 110 -39.15 14.24 10.50
C ARG A 110 -39.88 15.58 10.39
N LEU A 111 -40.30 15.97 9.19
CA LEU A 111 -41.15 17.15 8.99
C LEU A 111 -42.56 16.86 9.54
N PRO A 112 -43.19 17.76 10.33
CA PRO A 112 -44.57 17.62 10.71
C PRO A 112 -45.47 17.90 9.50
N VAL A 113 -46.31 16.93 9.13
CA VAL A 113 -47.41 17.13 8.20
C VAL A 113 -48.47 17.99 8.90
N GLN A 114 -48.76 19.18 8.37
CA GLN A 114 -49.97 19.92 8.76
C GLN A 114 -51.16 19.34 8.02
N ALA A 115 -52.22 19.02 8.77
CA ALA A 115 -53.53 18.70 8.23
C ALA A 115 -54.35 19.99 8.04
N VAL A 116 -55.18 19.97 7.00
CA VAL A 116 -56.11 21.05 6.58
C VAL A 116 -57.27 21.20 7.54
#